data_AF-A0A202CCV2-F1
#
_entry.id   AF-A0A202CCV2-F1
#
_cell.length_a   1.000
_cell.length_b   1.000
_cell.length_c   1.000
_cell.angle_alpha   90.00
_cell.angle_beta   90.00
_cell.angle_gamma   90.00
#
_symmetry.space_group_name_H-M   'P 1'
#
loop_
_entity.id
_entity.type
_entity.pdbx_description
1 polymer ?
#
loop_
_entity_poly.entity_id
_entity_poly.type
_entity_poly.pdbx_seq_one_letter_code
_entity_poly.pdbx_strand_id
1 'polypeptide(L)'
;MKLKILIGEAIVQTVISLVFFSYAIADYFEKTSGTEFFIALLYVGVSNLIGFLLRVSLSKSKFHRYYFLGVLIFFQLLFVAVLLFNDSKIEYVLYFMSIGGVLFNIYYLIYGFYNVKTMQQNKTDK
;
A
#
# COMPACT_ATOMS: atom_id res chain seq x y z
N MET A 1 -20.80 -7.53 -12.48
CA MET A 1 -19.63 -8.36 -12.12
C MET A 1 -18.48 -7.52 -11.54
N LYS A 2 -17.96 -6.53 -12.28
CA LYS A 2 -16.85 -5.64 -11.85
C LYS A 2 -16.96 -5.07 -10.42
N LEU A 3 -18.12 -4.52 -10.05
CA LEU A 3 -18.34 -3.98 -8.69
C LEU A 3 -18.16 -5.03 -7.58
N LYS A 4 -18.66 -6.27 -7.78
CA LYS A 4 -18.50 -7.35 -6.79
C LYS A 4 -17.03 -7.72 -6.60
N ILE A 5 -16.25 -7.70 -7.70
CA ILE A 5 -14.81 -7.96 -7.67
C ILE A 5 -14.08 -6.84 -6.91
N LEU A 6 -14.40 -5.57 -7.17
CA LEU A 6 -13.81 -4.43 -6.45
C LEU A 6 -14.14 -4.45 -4.95
N ILE A 7 -15.38 -4.81 -4.58
CA ILE A 7 -15.76 -4.97 -3.17
C ILE A 7 -14.93 -6.09 -2.53
N GLY A 8 -14.83 -7.25 -3.18
CA GLY A 8 -14.03 -8.37 -2.70
C GLY A 8 -12.56 -8.00 -2.52
N GLU A 9 -11.97 -7.33 -3.50
CA GLU A 9 -10.58 -6.86 -3.42
C GLU A 9 -10.38 -5.86 -2.28
N ALA A 10 -11.28 -4.88 -2.10
CA ALA A 10 -11.18 -3.92 -1.00
C ALA A 10 -11.25 -4.61 0.39
N ILE A 11 -12.12 -5.63 0.53
CA ILE A 11 -12.21 -6.43 1.76
C ILE A 11 -10.91 -7.20 1.99
N VAL A 12 -10.43 -7.93 0.98
CA VAL A 12 -9.18 -8.72 1.09
C VAL A 12 -8.02 -7.81 1.46
N GLN A 13 -7.89 -6.65 0.81
CA GLN A 13 -6.82 -5.71 1.10
C GLN A 13 -6.90 -5.15 2.52
N THR A 14 -8.12 -4.89 3.01
CA THR A 14 -8.35 -4.42 4.39
C THR A 14 -7.92 -5.48 5.39
N VAL A 15 -8.32 -6.74 5.17
CA VAL A 15 -7.95 -7.87 6.05
C VAL A 15 -6.44 -8.07 6.06
N ILE A 16 -5.79 -8.10 4.89
CA ILE A 16 -4.32 -8.22 4.78
C ILE A 16 -3.64 -7.08 5.53
N SER A 17 -4.08 -5.85 5.30
CA SER A 17 -3.52 -4.67 5.97
C SER A 17 -3.65 -4.76 7.49
N LEU A 18 -4.81 -5.16 8.00
CA LEU A 18 -5.04 -5.30 9.44
C LEU A 18 -4.16 -6.40 10.04
N VAL A 19 -4.12 -7.59 9.43
CA VAL A 19 -3.31 -8.71 9.92
C VAL A 19 -1.83 -8.32 10.01
N PHE A 20 -1.29 -7.74 8.94
CA PHE A 20 0.13 -7.37 8.90
C PHE A 20 0.46 -6.14 9.75
N PHE A 21 -0.46 -5.17 9.92
CA PHE A 21 -0.25 -4.08 10.87
C PHE A 21 -0.33 -4.53 12.32
N SER A 22 -1.27 -5.43 12.65
CA SER A 22 -1.34 -6.01 14.01
C SER A 22 -0.07 -6.78 14.35
N TYR A 23 0.44 -7.56 13.39
CA TYR A 23 1.71 -8.28 13.54
C TYR A 23 2.89 -7.32 13.73
N ALA A 24 3.00 -6.29 12.90
CA ALA A 24 4.00 -5.22 13.02
C ALA A 24 3.97 -4.51 14.39
N ILE A 25 2.78 -4.26 14.93
CA ILE A 25 2.61 -3.63 16.25
C ILE A 25 3.07 -4.58 17.36
N ALA A 26 2.71 -5.86 17.29
CA ALA A 26 3.13 -6.85 18.27
C ALA A 26 4.66 -7.00 18.32
N ASP A 27 5.30 -7.12 17.14
CA ASP A 27 6.76 -7.17 16.98
C ASP A 27 7.45 -5.94 17.62
N TYR A 28 6.90 -4.75 17.40
CA TYR A 28 7.41 -3.52 18.03
C TYR A 28 7.38 -3.57 19.57
N PHE A 29 6.32 -4.13 20.17
CA PHE A 29 6.21 -4.26 21.63
C PHE A 29 7.10 -5.37 22.20
N GLU A 30 7.35 -6.43 21.44
CA GLU A 30 8.22 -7.54 21.84
C GLU A 30 9.73 -7.23 21.70
N LYS A 31 10.09 -6.08 21.11
CA LYS A 31 11.48 -5.62 20.87
C LYS A 31 12.31 -6.63 20.07
N THR A 32 11.67 -7.44 19.25
CA THR A 32 12.29 -8.32 18.28
C THR A 32 12.98 -7.50 17.19
N SER A 33 13.99 -8.08 16.53
CA SER A 33 14.72 -7.39 15.46
C SER A 33 13.73 -7.04 14.34
N GLY A 34 13.62 -5.76 13.96
CA GLY A 34 12.60 -5.24 13.02
C GLY A 34 12.57 -5.81 11.59
N THR A 35 13.27 -6.92 11.35
CA THR A 35 13.23 -7.75 10.14
C THR A 35 11.81 -8.25 9.82
N GLU A 36 11.03 -8.60 10.84
CA GLU A 36 9.68 -9.14 10.66
C GLU A 36 8.70 -8.09 10.15
N PHE A 37 8.83 -6.85 10.63
CA PHE A 37 8.12 -5.69 10.11
C PHE A 37 8.36 -5.46 8.60
N PHE A 38 9.60 -5.59 8.13
CA PHE A 38 9.91 -5.45 6.71
C PHE A 38 9.32 -6.56 5.84
N ILE A 39 9.32 -7.79 6.37
CA ILE A 39 8.66 -8.93 5.71
C ILE A 39 7.16 -8.67 5.58
N ALA A 40 6.51 -8.19 6.66
CA ALA A 40 5.10 -7.81 6.64
C ALA A 40 4.80 -6.74 5.59
N LEU A 41 5.61 -5.68 5.54
CA LEU A 41 5.48 -4.62 4.52
C LEU A 41 5.67 -5.13 3.09
N LEU A 42 6.57 -6.09 2.87
CA LEU A 42 6.75 -6.70 1.55
C LEU A 42 5.47 -7.41 1.09
N TYR A 43 4.85 -8.21 1.95
CA TYR A 43 3.59 -8.89 1.62
C TYR A 43 2.45 -7.89 1.35
N VAL A 44 2.34 -6.85 2.17
CA VAL A 44 1.38 -5.76 1.95
C VAL A 44 1.64 -5.07 0.61
N GLY A 45 2.90 -4.81 0.27
CA GLY A 45 3.32 -4.22 -1.01
C GLY A 45 2.95 -5.07 -2.21
N VAL A 46 3.23 -6.38 -2.16
CA VAL A 46 2.85 -7.33 -3.22
C VAL A 46 1.32 -7.40 -3.36
N SER A 47 0.58 -7.43 -2.26
CA SER A 47 -0.89 -7.39 -2.29
C SER A 47 -1.41 -6.11 -2.93
N ASN A 48 -0.86 -4.95 -2.54
CA ASN A 48 -1.18 -3.66 -3.13
C ASN A 48 -0.92 -3.65 -4.65
N LEU A 49 0.18 -4.25 -5.11
CA LEU A 49 0.51 -4.34 -6.53
C LEU A 49 -0.51 -5.18 -7.30
N ILE A 50 -0.83 -6.38 -6.80
CA ILE A 50 -1.81 -7.28 -7.43
C ILE A 50 -3.18 -6.60 -7.49
N GLY A 51 -3.61 -6.03 -6.37
CA GLY A 51 -4.86 -5.27 -6.30
C GLY A 51 -4.85 -4.08 -7.27
N PHE A 52 -3.74 -3.34 -7.37
CA PHE A 52 -3.63 -2.19 -8.25
C PHE A 52 -3.84 -2.58 -9.71
N LEU A 53 -3.17 -3.65 -10.17
CA LEU A 53 -3.35 -4.19 -11.52
C LEU A 53 -4.81 -4.58 -11.77
N LEU A 54 -5.44 -5.23 -10.79
CA LEU A 54 -6.86 -5.58 -10.86
C LEU A 54 -7.74 -4.34 -10.97
N ARG A 55 -7.54 -3.30 -10.15
CA ARG A 55 -8.33 -2.06 -10.21
C ARG A 55 -8.14 -1.35 -11.54
N VAL A 56 -6.91 -1.26 -12.07
CA VAL A 56 -6.62 -0.63 -13.38
C VAL A 56 -7.38 -1.32 -14.50
N SER A 57 -7.48 -2.66 -14.44
CA SER A 57 -8.24 -3.44 -15.43
C SER A 57 -9.78 -3.24 -15.34
N LEU A 58 -10.29 -2.89 -14.16
CA LEU A 58 -11.74 -2.87 -13.89
C LEU A 58 -12.36 -1.47 -13.90
N SER A 59 -11.62 -0.42 -13.54
CA SER A 59 -12.13 0.94 -13.40
C SER A 59 -11.21 1.99 -14.00
N LYS A 60 -11.80 3.04 -14.58
CA LYS A 60 -11.09 4.27 -14.94
C LYS A 60 -11.11 5.20 -13.73
N SER A 61 -9.94 5.57 -13.23
CA SER A 61 -9.81 6.43 -12.06
C SER A 61 -8.53 7.25 -12.12
N LYS A 62 -8.61 8.55 -11.85
CA LYS A 62 -7.43 9.44 -11.82
C LYS A 62 -6.47 9.06 -10.70
N PHE A 63 -6.99 8.45 -9.64
CA PHE A 63 -6.22 7.97 -8.50
C PHE A 63 -5.24 6.85 -8.85
N HIS A 64 -5.46 6.10 -9.94
CA HIS A 64 -4.47 5.16 -10.46
C HIS A 64 -3.17 5.87 -10.83
N ARG A 65 -3.30 7.00 -11.52
CA ARG A 65 -2.16 7.80 -11.97
C ARG A 65 -1.43 8.43 -10.79
N TYR A 66 -2.17 8.93 -9.81
CA TYR A 66 -1.57 9.51 -8.60
C TYR A 66 -0.86 8.46 -7.75
N TYR A 67 -1.44 7.26 -7.60
CA TYR A 67 -0.79 6.16 -6.91
C TYR A 67 0.54 5.80 -7.58
N PHE A 68 0.50 5.57 -8.90
CA PHE A 68 1.69 5.21 -9.67
C PHE A 68 2.76 6.31 -9.62
N LEU A 69 2.37 7.58 -9.76
CA LEU A 69 3.30 8.70 -9.65
C LEU A 69 3.92 8.78 -8.25
N GLY A 70 3.13 8.57 -7.20
CA GLY A 70 3.63 8.50 -5.83
C GLY A 70 4.70 7.42 -5.68
N VAL A 71 4.42 6.21 -6.18
CA VAL A 71 5.38 5.09 -6.14
C VAL A 71 6.69 5.45 -6.85
N LEU A 72 6.63 6.10 -8.02
CA LEU A 72 7.82 6.55 -8.74
C LEU A 72 8.63 7.57 -7.91
N ILE A 73 7.97 8.58 -7.36
CA ILE A 73 8.63 9.61 -6.52
C ILE A 73 9.26 8.96 -5.28
N PHE A 74 8.56 8.01 -4.66
CA PHE A 74 9.08 7.28 -3.50
C PHE A 74 10.38 6.53 -3.82
N PHE A 75 10.44 5.81 -4.94
CA PHE A 75 11.67 5.11 -5.32
C PHE A 75 12.80 6.07 -5.71
N GLN A 76 12.50 7.23 -6.30
CA GLN A 76 13.50 8.27 -6.55
C GLN A 76 14.06 8.84 -5.25
N LEU A 77 13.19 9.14 -4.28
CA LEU A 77 13.60 9.60 -2.95
C LEU A 77 14.38 8.54 -2.19
N LEU A 78 13.98 7.26 -2.29
CA LEU A 78 14.69 6.15 -1.71
C LEU A 78 16.10 6.02 -2.30
N PHE A 79 16.23 6.14 -3.62
CA PHE A 79 17.53 6.12 -4.28
C PHE A 79 18.45 7.24 -3.78
N VAL A 80 17.92 8.47 -3.69
CA VAL A 80 18.66 9.62 -3.14
C VAL A 80 19.03 9.37 -1.66
N ALA A 81 18.12 8.82 -0.86
CA ALA A 81 18.37 8.50 0.54
C ALA A 81 19.51 7.47 0.69
N VAL A 82 19.51 6.40 -0.12
CA VAL A 82 20.58 5.40 -0.11
C VAL A 82 21.93 6.01 -0.46
N LEU A 83 21.99 6.89 -1.46
CA LEU A 83 23.22 7.59 -1.84
C LEU A 83 23.75 8.53 -0.74
N LEU A 84 22.85 9.23 -0.03
CA LEU A 84 23.23 10.19 1.01
C LEU A 84 23.56 9.53 2.36
N PHE A 85 22.92 8.40 2.69
CA PHE A 85 22.96 7.77 4.01
C PHE A 85 23.71 6.42 4.01
N ASN A 86 24.74 6.28 3.17
CA ASN A 86 25.64 5.12 3.07
C ASN A 86 25.96 4.44 4.43
N ASP A 87 26.28 3.14 4.42
CA ASP A 87 26.48 2.14 5.50
C ASP A 87 26.35 2.57 6.98
N SER A 88 26.92 3.70 7.38
CA SER A 88 26.78 4.32 8.71
C SER A 88 25.36 4.74 9.13
N LYS A 89 24.39 4.85 8.20
CA LYS A 89 23.04 5.41 8.49
C LYS A 89 21.89 4.62 7.86
N ILE A 90 22.07 3.30 7.68
CA ILE A 90 21.07 2.43 7.04
C ILE A 90 19.70 2.44 7.76
N GLU A 91 19.68 2.68 9.07
CA GLU A 91 18.45 2.82 9.86
C GLU A 91 17.51 3.90 9.33
N TYR A 92 18.04 5.03 8.85
CA TYR A 92 17.22 6.11 8.27
C TYR A 92 16.55 5.68 6.96
N VAL A 93 17.27 4.91 6.14
CA VAL A 93 16.73 4.34 4.89
C VAL A 93 15.62 3.36 5.23
N LEU A 94 15.84 2.50 6.22
CA LEU A 94 14.85 1.56 6.73
C LEU A 94 13.60 2.29 7.25
N TYR A 95 13.74 3.31 8.10
CA TYR A 95 12.61 4.12 8.56
C TYR A 95 11.86 4.80 7.42
N PHE A 96 12.56 5.33 6.42
CA PHE A 96 11.95 5.93 5.24
C PHE A 96 11.12 4.91 4.45
N MET A 97 11.66 3.71 4.23
CA MET A 97 10.95 2.61 3.57
C MET A 97 9.71 2.19 4.37
N SER A 98 9.85 2.09 5.69
CA SER A 98 8.77 1.74 6.60
C SER A 98 7.61 2.72 6.52
N ILE A 99 7.89 4.01 6.75
CA ILE A 99 6.88 5.07 6.73
C ILE A 99 6.24 5.16 5.35
N GLY A 100 7.04 5.13 4.28
CA GLY A 100 6.53 5.15 2.91
C GLY A 100 5.59 3.99 2.62
N GLY A 101 5.98 2.75 2.98
CA GLY A 101 5.17 1.56 2.80
C GLY A 101 3.80 1.65 3.49
N VAL A 102 3.78 2.13 4.74
CA VAL A 102 2.53 2.37 5.49
C VAL A 102 1.65 3.40 4.77
N LEU A 103 2.22 4.55 4.37
CA LEU A 103 1.48 5.61 3.69
C LEU A 103 0.88 5.14 2.36
N PHE A 104 1.64 4.39 1.54
CA PHE A 104 1.11 3.81 0.31
C PHE A 104 -0.02 2.84 0.56
N ASN A 105 0.09 2.01 1.60
CA ASN A 105 -0.97 1.08 1.94
C ASN A 105 -2.25 1.80 2.38
N ILE A 106 -2.14 2.83 3.22
CA ILE A 106 -3.28 3.65 3.65
C ILE A 106 -3.93 4.33 2.44
N TYR A 107 -3.13 4.98 1.60
CA TYR A 107 -3.62 5.61 0.38
C TYR A 107 -4.36 4.57 -0.49
N TYR A 108 -3.78 3.39 -0.66
CA TYR A 108 -4.34 2.33 -1.49
C TYR A 108 -5.68 1.81 -0.93
N LEU A 109 -5.83 1.67 0.39
CA LEU A 109 -7.10 1.31 1.02
C LEU A 109 -8.19 2.37 0.77
N ILE A 110 -7.91 3.63 1.10
CA ILE A 110 -8.85 4.75 0.92
C ILE A 110 -9.29 4.82 -0.54
N TYR A 111 -8.31 4.72 -1.44
CA TYR A 111 -8.53 4.68 -2.87
C TYR A 111 -9.48 3.54 -3.30
N GLY A 112 -9.33 2.35 -2.71
CA GLY A 112 -10.18 1.19 -2.99
C GLY A 112 -11.63 1.42 -2.65
N PHE A 113 -11.89 1.91 -1.44
CA PHE A 113 -13.24 2.24 -1.00
C PHE A 113 -13.87 3.35 -1.85
N TYR A 114 -13.08 4.35 -2.24
CA TYR A 114 -13.55 5.41 -3.14
C TYR A 114 -14.02 4.82 -4.48
N ASN A 115 -13.22 3.97 -5.13
CA ASN A 115 -13.60 3.34 -6.40
C ASN A 115 -14.88 2.49 -6.29
N VAL A 116 -15.04 1.75 -5.20
CA VAL A 116 -16.27 0.99 -4.92
C VAL A 116 -17.46 1.93 -4.83
N LYS A 117 -17.36 3.00 -4.03
CA LYS A 117 -18.43 3.98 -3.83
C LYS A 117 -18.83 4.67 -5.15
N THR A 118 -17.86 5.15 -5.92
CA THR A 118 -18.14 5.78 -7.22
C THR A 118 -18.80 4.81 -8.19
N MET A 119 -18.37 3.55 -8.22
CA MET A 119 -18.97 2.55 -9.11
C MET A 119 -20.37 2.12 -8.65
N GLN A 120 -20.69 2.18 -7.36
CA GLN A 120 -22.04 2.01 -6.85
C GLN A 120 -22.96 3.15 -7.30
N GLN A 121 -22.54 4.41 -7.11
CA GLN A 121 -23.32 5.59 -7.52
C GLN A 121 -23.67 5.57 -9.00
N ASN A 122 -22.66 5.35 -9.86
CA ASN A 122 -22.85 5.25 -11.32
C ASN A 122 -23.81 4.12 -11.77
N LYS A 123 -24.10 3.16 -10.88
CA LYS A 123 -25.00 2.04 -11.14
C LYS A 123 -26.42 2.31 -10.66
N THR A 124 -26.59 3.24 -9.72
CA THR A 124 -27.88 3.69 -9.19
C THR A 124 -28.46 4.82 -10.05
N ASP A 125 -27.60 5.63 -10.67
CA ASP A 125 -27.96 6.72 -11.59
C ASP A 125 -28.26 6.24 -13.03
N LYS A 126 -28.27 4.91 -13.26
CA LYS A 126 -28.56 4.26 -14.54
C LYS A 126 -29.72 3.29 -14.41
#